data_AF-A0A7K4MRE3-F1
#
_entry.id   AF-A0A7K4MRE3-F1
#
_cell.length_a   1.000
_cell.length_b   1.000
_cell.length_c   1.000
_cell.angle_alpha   90.00
_cell.angle_beta   90.00
_cell.angle_gamma   90.00
#
_symmetry.space_group_name_H-M   'P 1'
#
loop_
_entity.id
_entity.type
_entity.pdbx_description
1 polymer ?
#
loop_
_entity_poly.entity_id
_entity_poly.type
_entity_poly.pdbx_seq_one_letter_code
_entity_poly.pdbx_strand_id
1 'polypeptide(L)' 'MKFEEIQKLWTSDCNIDETELAQESVKIPQLHNKYLIFYSNEKL' A
#
# COMPACT_ATOMS: atom_id res chain seq x y z
N MET A 1 9.22 0.94 -11.55
CA MET A 1 9.32 2.11 -10.63
C MET A 1 10.62 1.98 -9.86
N LYS A 2 11.28 3.05 -9.37
CA LYS A 2 12.47 2.81 -8.53
C LYS A 2 12.05 2.24 -7.18
N PHE A 3 12.82 1.31 -6.63
CA PHE A 3 12.52 0.67 -5.35
C PHE A 3 12.32 1.70 -4.22
N GLU A 4 13.16 2.74 -4.17
CA GLU A 4 13.05 3.84 -3.20
C GLU A 4 11.71 4.60 -3.29
N GLU A 5 11.12 4.71 -4.48
CA GLU A 5 9.81 5.35 -4.66
C GLU A 5 8.69 4.47 -4.08
N ILE A 6 8.78 3.15 -4.27
CA ILE A 6 7.84 2.19 -3.67
C ILE A 6 7.90 2.27 -2.14
N GLN A 7 9.11 2.37 -1.58
CA GLN A 7 9.31 2.51 -0.13
C GLN A 7 8.69 3.81 0.41
N LYS A 8 8.92 4.95 -0.27
CA LYS A 8 8.31 6.23 0.11
C LYS A 8 6.78 6.19 0.08
N LEU A 9 6.21 5.57 -0.95
CA LEU A 9 4.76 5.36 -1.03
C LEU A 9 4.26 4.53 0.15
N TRP A 10 4.94 3.40 0.46
CA TRP A 10 4.50 2.51 1.53
C TRP A 10 4.53 3.19 2.89
N THR A 11 5.58 3.95 3.19
CA THR A 11 5.68 4.73 4.43
C THR A 11 4.52 5.72 4.60
N SER A 12 3.99 6.27 3.50
CA SER A 12 2.82 7.16 3.56
C SER A 12 1.51 6.36 3.70
N ASP A 13 1.38 5.27 2.95
CA ASP A 13 0.15 4.48 2.86
C ASP A 13 -0.14 3.66 4.12
N CYS A 14 0.90 3.24 4.85
CA CYS A 14 0.75 2.37 6.02
C CYS A 14 0.26 3.07 7.30
N ASN A 15 0.07 4.39 7.26
CA ASN A 15 -0.48 5.12 8.39
C ASN A 15 -1.96 4.74 8.59
N ILE A 16 -2.30 4.34 9.81
CA ILE A 16 -3.64 3.93 10.22
C ILE A 16 -4.23 5.04 11.09
N ASP A 17 -5.40 5.53 10.69
CA ASP A 17 -6.22 6.37 11.55
C ASP A 17 -7.01 5.50 12.54
N GLU A 18 -6.60 5.53 13.81
CA GLU A 18 -7.24 4.77 14.87
C GLU A 18 -8.65 5.27 15.23
N THR A 19 -9.03 6.47 14.80
CA THR A 19 -10.39 6.99 14.99
C THR A 19 -11.38 6.46 13.95
N GLU A 20 -10.88 5.97 12.81
CA GLU A 20 -11.67 5.53 11.65
C GLU A 20 -11.35 4.09 11.23
N LEU A 21 -11.26 3.17 12.22
CA LEU A 21 -10.84 1.78 12.00
C LEU A 21 -11.67 1.00 10.97
N ALA A 22 -12.96 1.32 10.82
CA ALA A 22 -13.82 0.68 9.82
C ALA A 22 -13.36 1.03 8.39
N GLN A 23 -13.01 2.29 8.15
CA GLN A 23 -12.47 2.74 6.87
C GLN A 23 -11.06 2.18 6.65
N GLU A 24 -10.21 2.18 7.67
CA GLU A 24 -8.87 1.61 7.59
C GLU A 24 -8.90 0.09 7.30
N SER A 25 -9.87 -0.63 7.86
CA SER A 25 -10.07 -2.06 7.56
C SER A 25 -10.37 -2.34 6.08
N VAL A 26 -11.09 -1.43 5.41
CA VAL A 26 -11.36 -1.52 3.96
C VAL A 26 -10.14 -1.11 3.13
N LYS A 27 -9.35 -0.15 3.60
CA LYS A 27 -8.14 0.34 2.94
C LYS A 27 -7.02 -0.70 2.92
N ILE A 28 -6.85 -1.50 3.96
CA ILE A 28 -5.80 -2.54 4.07
C ILE A 28 -5.77 -3.50 2.85
N PRO A 29 -6.87 -4.18 2.45
CA PRO A 29 -6.85 -5.07 1.30
C PRO A 29 -6.62 -4.33 -0.03
N GLN A 30 -7.04 -3.06 -0.14
CA GLN A 30 -6.78 -2.24 -1.32
C GLN A 30 -5.29 -1.92 -1.46
N LEU A 31 -4.63 -1.57 -0.35
CA LEU A 31 -3.18 -1.39 -0.31
C LEU A 31 -2.45 -2.69 -0.65
N HIS A 32 -2.88 -3.83 -0.09
CA HIS A 32 -2.29 -5.12 -0.44
C HIS A 32 -2.33 -5.37 -1.95
N ASN A 33 -3.48 -5.14 -2.60
CA ASN A 33 -3.62 -5.27 -4.05
C ASN A 33 -2.71 -4.30 -4.82
N LYS A 34 -2.62 -3.03 -4.39
CA LYS A 34 -1.74 -2.01 -5.00
C LYS A 34 -0.29 -2.48 -5.08
N TYR A 35 0.27 -2.96 -3.96
CA TYR A 35 1.66 -3.41 -3.91
C TYR A 35 1.87 -4.78 -4.57
N LEU A 36 0.85 -5.64 -4.60
CA LEU A 36 0.88 -6.88 -5.37
C LEU A 36 0.98 -6.62 -6.89
N ILE A 37 0.28 -5.59 -7.39
CA ILE A 37 0.38 -5.17 -8.80
C ILE A 37 1.80 -4.66 -9.11
N PHE A 38 2.38 -3.81 -8.26
CA PHE A 38 3.77 -3.38 -8.44
C PHE A 38 4.74 -4.55 -8.48
N TYR A 39 4.60 -5.50 -7.56
CA TYR A 39 5.43 -6.70 -7.55
C TYR A 39 5.27 -7.56 -8.81
N SER A 40 4.03 -7.74 -9.27
CA SER A 40 3.74 -8.54 -10.46
C SER A 40 4.29 -7.87 -11.73
N ASN A 41 4.19 -6.54 -11.83
CA ASN A 41 4.70 -5.78 -12.96
C ASN A 41 6.23 -5.77 -13.03
N GLU A 42 6.94 -5.79 -11.89
CA GLU A 42 8.42 -5.89 -11.89
C GLU A 42 8.91 -7.32 -12.21
N LYS A 43 8.02 -8.32 -12.17
CA LYS A 43 8.34 -9.72 -12.50
C LYS A 43 8.07 -10.10 -13.96
N LEU A 44 7.27 -9.31 -14.67
CA LEU A 44 6.88 -9.51 -16.08
C LEU A 44 7.81 -8.72 -17.01
#